data_AF-A0A6I1MYZ7-F1
#
_entry.id   AF-A0A6I1MYZ7-F1
#
_cell.length_a   1.000
_cell.length_b   1.000
_cell.length_c   1.000
_cell.angle_alpha   90.00
_cell.angle_beta   90.00
_cell.angle_gamma   90.00
#
_symmetry.space_group_name_H-M   'P 1'
#
loop_
_entity.id
_entity.type
_entity.pdbx_description
1 polymer ?
#
loop_
_entity_poly.entity_id
_entity_poly.type
_entity_poly.pdbx_seq_one_letter_code
_entity_poly.pdbx_strand_id
1 'polypeptide(L)'
;MATDWLFYWATLPFGLILIGIAVALPWWLWRWLLGPEYDRIGVMPYAAGYLAALAGLLVVSFGYAYHDFTGLPADGVFAQTKWWTFVPGRGIYMMVLSLLFVLPLLALVGVPVAAVLIRRHWFNFRTVLAVVAIVSSAMTYLMWSTPPNNWSKAHPLEWFTIVLTGVLPGTLMVALPFLLAIQYAVRLRCAGNAEAG
;
A
#
# COMPACT_ATOMS: atom_id res chain seq x y z
N MET A 1 17.06 -8.13 -14.79
CA MET A 1 16.94 -9.58 -15.06
C MET A 1 15.76 -10.22 -14.32
N ALA A 2 15.68 -10.24 -12.98
CA ALA A 2 14.47 -10.74 -12.30
C ALA A 2 13.22 -9.83 -12.46
N THR A 3 13.42 -8.55 -12.74
CA THR A 3 12.37 -7.54 -12.91
C THR A 3 11.70 -7.57 -14.28
N ASP A 4 12.43 -7.92 -15.34
CA ASP A 4 11.92 -7.97 -16.72
C ASP A 4 10.94 -9.14 -16.88
N TRP A 5 11.18 -10.24 -16.16
CA TRP A 5 10.27 -11.39 -16.06
C TRP A 5 8.90 -11.00 -15.50
N LEU A 6 8.87 -10.14 -14.46
CA LEU A 6 7.64 -9.77 -13.79
C LEU A 6 6.76 -8.88 -14.69
N PHE A 7 7.41 -7.98 -15.44
CA PHE A 7 6.75 -7.12 -16.41
C PHE A 7 6.27 -7.92 -17.63
N TYR A 8 7.08 -8.86 -18.11
CA TYR A 8 6.70 -9.80 -19.15
C TYR A 8 5.51 -10.67 -18.71
N TRP A 9 5.52 -11.19 -17.48
CA TRP A 9 4.42 -11.98 -16.94
C TRP A 9 3.13 -11.16 -16.75
N ALA A 10 3.25 -9.90 -16.31
CA ALA A 10 2.11 -8.99 -16.16
C ALA A 10 1.46 -8.62 -17.50
N THR A 11 2.20 -8.69 -18.62
CA THR A 11 1.68 -8.45 -19.97
C THR A 11 1.14 -9.69 -20.66
N LEU A 12 1.36 -10.88 -20.09
CA LEU A 12 0.70 -12.11 -20.56
C LEU A 12 -0.81 -12.08 -20.22
N PRO A 13 -1.65 -12.78 -21.00
CA PRO A 13 -3.10 -12.82 -20.77
C PRO A 13 -3.46 -13.25 -19.35
N PHE A 14 -2.71 -14.20 -18.79
CA PHE A 14 -2.91 -14.69 -17.43
C PHE A 14 -2.61 -13.61 -16.37
N GLY A 15 -1.54 -12.84 -16.53
CA GLY A 15 -1.19 -11.73 -15.63
C GLY A 15 -2.26 -10.63 -15.65
N LEU A 16 -2.75 -10.27 -16.85
CA LEU A 16 -3.83 -9.30 -17.01
C LEU A 16 -5.14 -9.75 -16.35
N ILE A 17 -5.51 -11.03 -16.48
CA ILE A 17 -6.68 -11.60 -15.80
C ILE A 17 -6.51 -11.50 -14.28
N LEU A 18 -5.33 -11.85 -13.76
CA LEU A 18 -5.05 -11.77 -12.32
C LEU A 18 -5.14 -10.34 -11.78
N ILE A 19 -4.62 -9.36 -12.53
CA ILE A 19 -4.76 -7.94 -12.19
C ILE A 19 -6.25 -7.54 -12.20
N GLY A 20 -7.00 -7.95 -13.23
CA GLY A 20 -8.43 -7.69 -13.33
C GLY A 20 -9.22 -8.24 -12.13
N ILE A 21 -8.93 -9.48 -11.74
CA ILE A 21 -9.52 -10.11 -10.54
C ILE A 21 -9.10 -9.34 -9.28
N ALA A 22 -7.83 -8.98 -9.15
CA ALA A 22 -7.32 -8.29 -7.98
C ALA A 22 -7.92 -6.88 -7.80
N VAL A 23 -8.37 -6.23 -8.87
CA VAL A 23 -9.11 -4.95 -8.81
C VAL A 23 -10.61 -5.16 -8.59
N ALA A 24 -11.21 -6.15 -9.24
CA ALA A 24 -12.65 -6.41 -9.15
C ALA A 24 -13.06 -7.04 -7.80
N LEU A 25 -12.24 -7.92 -7.24
CA LEU A 25 -12.56 -8.67 -6.04
C LEU A 25 -12.71 -7.77 -4.79
N PRO A 26 -11.82 -6.79 -4.51
CA PRO A 26 -12.02 -5.87 -3.38
C PRO A 26 -13.32 -5.07 -3.50
N TRP A 27 -13.68 -4.63 -4.70
CA TRP A 27 -14.94 -3.93 -4.93
C TRP A 27 -16.16 -4.83 -4.66
N TRP A 28 -16.12 -6.07 -5.15
CA TRP A 28 -17.17 -7.05 -4.90
C TRP A 28 -17.29 -7.37 -3.40
N LEU A 29 -16.15 -7.57 -2.70
CA LEU A 29 -16.09 -7.78 -1.26
C LEU A 29 -16.63 -6.59 -0.47
N TRP A 30 -16.32 -5.36 -0.88
CA TRP A 30 -16.85 -4.14 -0.24
C TRP A 30 -18.38 -4.14 -0.23
N ARG A 31 -18.99 -4.36 -1.40
CA ARG A 31 -20.44 -4.39 -1.55
C ARG A 31 -21.06 -5.53 -0.75
N TRP A 32 -20.47 -6.73 -0.84
CA TRP A 32 -21.01 -7.92 -0.19
C TRP A 32 -20.91 -7.86 1.34
N LEU A 33 -19.79 -7.39 1.89
CA LEU A 33 -19.56 -7.34 3.34
C LEU A 33 -20.40 -6.26 4.03
N LEU A 34 -20.58 -5.10 3.40
CA LEU A 34 -21.44 -4.03 3.91
C LEU A 34 -22.93 -4.40 3.85
N GLY A 35 -23.35 -5.17 2.85
CA GLY A 35 -24.74 -5.59 2.71
C GLY A 35 -25.69 -4.39 2.68
N PRO A 36 -26.70 -4.29 3.57
CA PRO A 36 -27.66 -3.18 3.57
C PRO A 36 -27.04 -1.82 3.93
N GLU A 37 -25.90 -1.79 4.63
CA GLU A 37 -25.18 -0.53 4.90
C GLU A 37 -24.56 0.06 3.63
N TYR A 38 -24.42 -0.74 2.56
CA TYR A 38 -23.90 -0.24 1.28
C TYR A 38 -24.81 0.84 0.68
N ASP A 39 -26.13 0.73 0.82
CA ASP A 39 -27.06 1.71 0.24
C ASP A 39 -26.94 3.08 0.91
N ARG A 40 -26.52 3.11 2.18
CA ARG A 40 -26.28 4.36 2.94
C ARG A 40 -24.92 4.98 2.64
N ILE A 41 -23.89 4.13 2.50
CA ILE A 41 -22.48 4.55 2.45
C ILE A 41 -21.98 4.70 1.00
N GLY A 42 -22.38 3.77 0.13
CA GLY A 42 -22.01 3.71 -1.26
C GLY A 42 -20.55 3.37 -1.54
N VAL A 43 -20.09 3.74 -2.74
CA VAL A 43 -18.73 3.48 -3.24
C VAL A 43 -17.72 4.59 -2.90
N MET A 44 -18.20 5.75 -2.44
CA MET A 44 -17.35 6.94 -2.24
C MET A 44 -16.20 6.70 -1.24
N PRO A 45 -16.41 6.06 -0.07
CA PRO A 45 -15.29 5.81 0.84
C PRO A 45 -14.25 4.86 0.28
N TYR A 46 -14.68 3.85 -0.47
CA TYR A 46 -13.78 2.94 -1.17
C TYR A 46 -12.87 3.71 -2.15
N ALA A 47 -13.45 4.59 -2.97
CA ALA A 47 -12.69 5.41 -3.91
C ALA A 47 -11.72 6.38 -3.19
N ALA A 48 -12.16 7.00 -2.09
CA ALA A 48 -11.33 7.89 -1.28
C ALA A 48 -10.12 7.14 -0.68
N GLY A 49 -10.32 5.93 -0.17
CA GLY A 49 -9.24 5.06 0.30
C GLY A 49 -8.21 4.79 -0.78
N TYR A 50 -8.66 4.37 -1.97
CA TYR A 50 -7.79 4.08 -3.10
C TYR A 50 -6.96 5.29 -3.55
N LEU A 51 -7.57 6.46 -3.65
CA LEU A 51 -6.85 7.70 -4.01
C LEU A 51 -5.80 8.07 -2.96
N ALA A 52 -6.12 7.90 -1.67
CA ALA A 52 -5.19 8.15 -0.60
C ALA A 52 -4.01 7.15 -0.58
N ALA A 53 -4.27 5.87 -0.85
CA ALA A 53 -3.22 4.87 -1.02
C ALA A 53 -2.32 5.17 -2.23
N LEU A 54 -2.90 5.63 -3.34
CA LEU A 54 -2.16 6.10 -4.53
C LEU A 54 -1.18 7.22 -4.19
N ALA A 55 -1.62 8.22 -3.42
CA ALA A 55 -0.77 9.29 -2.94
C ALA A 55 0.35 8.78 -2.01
N GLY A 56 0.01 7.86 -1.10
CA GLY A 56 1.00 7.20 -0.25
C GLY A 56 2.06 6.42 -1.04
N LEU A 57 1.63 5.66 -2.05
CA LEU A 57 2.51 4.90 -2.93
C LEU A 57 3.45 5.80 -3.74
N LEU A 58 2.97 6.97 -4.20
CA LEU A 58 3.81 7.97 -4.85
C LEU A 58 4.95 8.42 -3.93
N VAL A 59 4.61 8.82 -2.69
CA VAL A 59 5.60 9.27 -1.70
C VAL A 59 6.63 8.17 -1.42
N VAL A 60 6.18 6.94 -1.19
CA VAL A 60 7.07 5.80 -0.92
C VAL A 60 7.96 5.49 -2.13
N SER A 61 7.40 5.46 -3.34
CA SER A 61 8.14 5.10 -4.56
C SER A 61 9.25 6.11 -4.87
N PHE A 62 8.95 7.40 -4.77
CA PHE A 62 9.94 8.46 -4.97
C PHE A 62 10.92 8.58 -3.80
N GLY A 63 10.45 8.36 -2.56
CA GLY A 63 11.30 8.33 -1.37
C GLY A 63 12.37 7.23 -1.44
N TYR A 64 11.98 6.02 -1.86
CA TYR A 64 12.92 4.92 -2.10
C TYR A 64 13.88 5.21 -3.24
N ALA A 65 13.38 5.73 -4.38
CA ALA A 65 14.24 6.10 -5.49
C ALA A 65 15.28 7.16 -5.09
N TYR A 66 14.91 8.08 -4.21
CA TYR A 66 15.81 9.09 -3.67
C TYR A 66 16.81 8.52 -2.66
N HIS A 67 16.37 7.65 -1.75
CA HIS A 67 17.27 6.98 -0.79
C HIS A 67 18.33 6.14 -1.51
N ASP A 68 17.93 5.36 -2.51
CA ASP A 68 18.85 4.58 -3.35
C ASP A 68 19.87 5.47 -4.05
N PHE A 69 19.48 6.68 -4.47
CA PHE A 69 20.38 7.65 -5.07
C PHE A 69 21.41 8.19 -4.08
N THR A 70 21.01 8.50 -2.84
CA THR A 70 21.92 9.03 -1.81
C THR A 70 22.98 8.03 -1.33
N GLY A 71 22.77 6.73 -1.55
CA GLY A 71 23.71 5.67 -1.20
C GLY A 71 24.79 5.39 -2.26
N LEU A 72 24.73 6.03 -3.44
CA LEU A 72 25.71 5.81 -4.50
C LEU A 72 26.98 6.65 -4.28
N PRO A 73 28.18 6.06 -4.37
CA PRO A 73 29.42 6.83 -4.37
C PRO A 73 29.46 7.68 -5.65
N ALA A 74 29.31 8.99 -5.49
CA ALA A 74 29.37 9.93 -6.61
C ALA A 74 30.68 10.72 -6.54
N ASP A 75 31.64 10.35 -7.39
CA ASP A 75 32.89 11.08 -7.58
C ASP A 75 32.61 12.33 -8.45
N GLY A 76 32.05 13.38 -7.84
CA GLY A 76 31.90 14.71 -8.45
C GLY A 76 30.50 15.09 -8.96
N VAL A 77 30.30 16.39 -9.11
CA VAL A 77 28.99 17.05 -9.37
C VAL A 77 28.36 16.59 -10.70
N PHE A 78 29.17 16.39 -11.75
CA PHE A 78 28.69 15.95 -13.07
C PHE A 78 28.26 14.48 -13.11
N ALA A 79 28.93 13.61 -12.34
CA ALA A 79 28.48 12.23 -12.17
C ALA A 79 27.12 12.22 -11.44
N GLN A 80 26.98 13.04 -10.40
CA GLN A 80 25.74 13.23 -9.65
C GLN A 80 24.56 13.67 -10.54
N THR A 81 24.77 14.59 -11.50
CA THR A 81 23.70 15.06 -12.40
C THR A 81 23.18 13.96 -13.32
N LYS A 82 24.05 13.06 -13.79
CA LYS A 82 23.65 11.89 -14.59
C LYS A 82 22.78 10.94 -13.77
N TRP A 83 23.11 10.73 -12.50
CA TRP A 83 22.34 9.91 -11.57
C TRP A 83 20.95 10.50 -11.24
N TRP A 84 20.81 11.84 -11.22
CA TRP A 84 19.51 12.50 -11.00
C TRP A 84 18.47 12.15 -12.08
N THR A 85 18.89 11.87 -13.31
CA THR A 85 17.96 11.43 -14.38
C THR A 85 17.41 10.02 -14.16
N PHE A 86 18.05 9.21 -13.31
CA PHE A 86 17.57 7.87 -12.95
C PHE A 86 16.51 7.89 -11.85
N VAL A 87 16.45 8.95 -11.02
CA VAL A 87 15.49 9.04 -9.90
C VAL A 87 14.03 9.07 -10.40
N PRO A 88 13.64 9.91 -11.38
CA PRO A 88 12.29 9.87 -11.94
C PRO A 88 11.98 8.54 -12.61
N GLY A 89 12.91 7.97 -13.38
CA GLY A 89 12.72 6.70 -14.07
C GLY A 89 12.50 5.54 -13.09
N ARG A 90 13.32 5.46 -12.04
CA ARG A 90 13.20 4.44 -10.99
C ARG A 90 11.94 4.66 -10.13
N GLY A 91 11.60 5.92 -9.82
CA GLY A 91 10.39 6.28 -9.10
C GLY A 91 9.12 5.86 -9.85
N ILE A 92 9.02 6.19 -11.15
CA ILE A 92 7.90 5.77 -12.02
C ILE A 92 7.85 4.26 -12.12
N TYR A 93 9.00 3.59 -12.31
CA TYR A 93 9.05 2.14 -12.37
C TYR A 93 8.54 1.47 -11.08
N MET A 94 9.01 1.93 -9.91
CA MET A 94 8.53 1.44 -8.62
C MET A 94 7.05 1.75 -8.37
N MET A 95 6.57 2.90 -8.85
CA MET A 95 5.16 3.27 -8.77
C MET A 95 4.29 2.32 -9.61
N VAL A 96 4.68 2.00 -10.84
CA VAL A 96 3.94 1.06 -11.70
C VAL A 96 3.89 -0.32 -11.06
N LEU A 97 5.01 -0.82 -10.54
CA LEU A 97 5.02 -2.09 -9.81
C LEU A 97 4.12 -2.05 -8.57
N SER A 98 4.18 -0.97 -7.81
CA SER A 98 3.36 -0.83 -6.60
C SER A 98 1.87 -0.75 -6.93
N LEU A 99 1.50 -0.13 -8.06
CA LEU A 99 0.12 -0.10 -8.54
C LEU A 99 -0.39 -1.48 -8.97
N LEU A 100 0.47 -2.29 -9.59
CA LEU A 100 0.10 -3.62 -10.08
C LEU A 100 0.05 -4.67 -8.96
N PHE A 101 0.91 -4.55 -7.96
CA PHE A 101 1.07 -5.60 -6.94
C PHE A 101 0.70 -5.15 -5.53
N VAL A 102 1.13 -3.96 -5.10
CA VAL A 102 0.93 -3.52 -3.71
C VAL A 102 -0.50 -3.02 -3.49
N LEU A 103 -1.02 -2.19 -4.39
CA LEU A 103 -2.35 -1.60 -4.26
C LEU A 103 -3.47 -2.65 -4.26
N PRO A 104 -3.49 -3.66 -5.16
CA PRO A 104 -4.56 -4.65 -5.17
C PRO A 104 -4.50 -5.57 -3.94
N LEU A 105 -3.29 -5.95 -3.49
CA LEU A 105 -3.12 -6.74 -2.26
C LEU A 105 -3.56 -5.95 -1.03
N LEU A 106 -3.20 -4.66 -0.97
CA LEU A 106 -3.64 -3.78 0.12
C LEU A 106 -5.15 -3.64 0.14
N ALA A 107 -5.79 -3.51 -1.03
CA ALA A 107 -7.23 -3.45 -1.11
C ALA A 107 -7.89 -4.78 -0.70
N LEU A 108 -7.31 -5.92 -1.09
CA LEU A 108 -7.81 -7.25 -0.73
C LEU A 108 -7.87 -7.47 0.79
N VAL A 109 -6.98 -6.85 1.55
CA VAL A 109 -6.94 -6.94 3.02
C VAL A 109 -7.66 -5.76 3.69
N GLY A 110 -7.33 -4.54 3.27
CA GLY A 110 -7.83 -3.31 3.87
C GLY A 110 -9.32 -3.10 3.66
N VAL A 111 -9.87 -3.48 2.51
CA VAL A 111 -11.29 -3.29 2.19
C VAL A 111 -12.18 -4.19 3.05
N PRO A 112 -11.92 -5.51 3.18
CA PRO A 112 -12.68 -6.35 4.11
C PRO A 112 -12.59 -5.89 5.57
N VAL A 113 -11.39 -5.51 6.03
CA VAL A 113 -11.19 -5.03 7.40
C VAL A 113 -12.00 -3.77 7.65
N ALA A 114 -11.94 -2.79 6.74
CA ALA A 114 -12.73 -1.56 6.83
C ALA A 114 -14.24 -1.86 6.81
N ALA A 115 -14.71 -2.70 5.89
CA ALA A 115 -16.12 -3.07 5.78
C ALA A 115 -16.65 -3.74 7.07
N VAL A 116 -15.87 -4.66 7.66
CA VAL A 116 -16.22 -5.32 8.92
C VAL A 116 -16.28 -4.32 10.08
N LEU A 117 -15.30 -3.41 10.18
CA LEU A 117 -15.27 -2.39 11.24
C LEU A 117 -16.43 -1.40 11.13
N ILE A 118 -16.79 -1.01 9.90
CA ILE A 118 -17.94 -0.15 9.62
C ILE A 118 -19.22 -0.86 10.06
N ARG A 119 -19.42 -2.11 9.63
CA ARG A 119 -20.61 -2.91 9.96
C ARG A 119 -20.77 -3.19 11.45
N ARG A 120 -19.67 -3.27 12.21
CA ARG A 120 -19.69 -3.41 13.67
C ARG A 120 -19.77 -2.08 14.42
N HIS A 121 -19.85 -0.94 13.72
CA HIS A 121 -19.79 0.41 14.30
C HIS A 121 -18.54 0.66 15.15
N TRP A 122 -17.45 -0.06 14.88
CA TRP A 122 -16.17 0.07 15.60
C TRP A 122 -15.15 0.89 14.83
N PHE A 123 -15.57 1.58 13.76
CA PHE A 123 -14.67 2.32 12.88
C PHE A 123 -14.25 3.69 13.43
N ASN A 124 -13.45 3.63 14.49
CA ASN A 124 -12.92 4.77 15.24
C ASN A 124 -11.42 4.95 14.98
N PHE A 125 -10.91 6.15 15.28
CA PHE A 125 -9.48 6.46 15.04
C PHE A 125 -8.55 5.49 15.77
N ARG A 126 -8.91 5.10 17.01
CA ARG A 126 -8.15 4.12 17.81
C ARG A 126 -8.10 2.74 17.16
N THR A 127 -9.19 2.27 16.56
CA THR A 127 -9.22 0.95 15.92
C THR A 127 -8.48 0.96 14.59
N VAL A 128 -8.55 2.07 13.84
CA VAL A 128 -7.72 2.28 12.65
C VAL A 128 -6.23 2.20 13.02
N LEU A 129 -5.77 2.92 14.04
CA LEU A 129 -4.39 2.85 14.51
C LEU A 129 -3.99 1.44 14.96
N ALA A 130 -4.86 0.75 15.70
CA ALA A 130 -4.59 -0.61 16.15
C ALA A 130 -4.44 -1.58 14.97
N VAL A 131 -5.32 -1.50 13.96
CA VAL A 131 -5.23 -2.31 12.74
C VAL A 131 -3.94 -2.03 11.99
N VAL A 132 -3.59 -0.76 11.80
CA VAL A 132 -2.35 -0.37 11.12
C VAL A 132 -1.13 -0.90 11.87
N ALA A 133 -1.13 -0.81 13.20
CA ALA A 133 -0.05 -1.35 14.03
C ALA A 133 0.05 -2.87 13.93
N ILE A 134 -1.06 -3.59 13.96
CA ILE A 134 -1.10 -5.05 13.82
C ILE A 134 -0.58 -5.49 12.44
N VAL A 135 -1.08 -4.86 11.36
CA VAL A 135 -0.66 -5.18 9.99
C VAL A 135 0.82 -4.86 9.79
N SER A 136 1.29 -3.71 10.28
CA SER A 136 2.71 -3.34 10.17
C SER A 136 3.60 -4.29 10.96
N SER A 137 3.17 -4.70 12.16
CA SER A 137 3.89 -5.69 12.98
C SER A 137 3.94 -7.05 12.29
N ALA A 138 2.82 -7.51 11.73
CA ALA A 138 2.73 -8.79 11.02
C ALA A 138 3.62 -8.81 9.76
N MET A 139 3.60 -7.73 8.97
CA MET A 139 4.48 -7.59 7.80
C MET A 139 5.96 -7.58 8.19
N THR A 140 6.31 -6.83 9.25
CA THR A 140 7.68 -6.78 9.78
C THR A 140 8.14 -8.17 10.22
N TYR A 141 7.29 -8.91 10.95
CA TYR A 141 7.60 -10.26 11.40
C TYR A 141 7.77 -11.25 10.23
N LEU A 142 6.89 -11.20 9.23
CA LEU A 142 6.94 -12.09 8.06
C LEU A 142 8.19 -11.85 7.21
N MET A 143 8.58 -10.59 6.97
CA MET A 143 9.81 -10.29 6.24
C MET A 143 11.06 -10.61 7.04
N TRP A 144 11.03 -10.39 8.36
CA TRP A 144 12.13 -10.80 9.22
C TRP A 144 12.32 -12.33 9.24
N SER A 145 11.23 -13.11 9.24
CA SER A 145 11.28 -14.58 9.24
C SER A 145 11.60 -15.21 7.88
N THR A 146 11.65 -14.42 6.80
CA THR A 146 12.00 -14.87 5.44
C THR A 146 13.23 -14.12 4.91
N PRO A 147 14.41 -14.44 5.42
CA PRO A 147 15.62 -13.70 5.10
C PRO A 147 16.16 -14.08 3.73
N PRO A 148 16.86 -13.14 3.05
CA PRO A 148 17.55 -13.46 1.82
C PRO A 148 18.69 -14.46 2.06
N ASN A 149 19.08 -15.18 0.99
CA ASN A 149 20.09 -16.25 0.98
C ASN A 149 21.50 -15.85 1.50
N ASN A 150 21.68 -14.59 1.88
CA ASN A 150 22.92 -14.03 2.45
C ASN A 150 22.91 -14.08 3.99
N TRP A 151 22.09 -14.93 4.60
CA TRP A 151 21.92 -15.01 6.05
C TRP A 151 23.20 -15.33 6.82
N SER A 152 24.22 -15.88 6.14
CA SER A 152 25.57 -16.06 6.68
C SER A 152 26.36 -14.75 6.86
N LYS A 153 25.89 -13.62 6.31
CA LYS A 153 26.62 -12.33 6.28
C LYS A 153 26.01 -11.22 7.14
N ALA A 154 24.76 -11.34 7.57
CA ALA A 154 24.08 -10.33 8.37
C ALA A 154 23.58 -10.95 9.68
N HIS A 155 23.87 -10.32 10.83
CA HIS A 155 23.35 -10.79 12.10
C HIS A 155 21.81 -10.71 12.11
N PRO A 156 21.08 -11.65 12.77
CA PRO A 156 19.62 -11.64 12.80
C PRO A 156 18.99 -10.32 13.29
N LEU A 157 19.73 -9.59 14.13
CA LEU A 157 19.34 -8.29 14.69
C LEU A 157 19.54 -7.14 13.68
N GLU A 158 20.59 -7.21 12.85
CA GLU A 158 20.81 -6.26 11.75
C GLU A 158 19.77 -6.46 10.64
N TRP A 159 19.40 -7.71 10.36
CA TRP A 159 18.30 -8.00 9.43
C TRP A 159 16.97 -7.44 9.94
N PHE A 160 16.69 -7.59 11.24
CA PHE A 160 15.50 -7.02 11.86
C PHE A 160 15.46 -5.49 11.74
N THR A 161 16.56 -4.79 11.99
CA THR A 161 16.59 -3.33 11.88
C THR A 161 16.43 -2.85 10.44
N ILE A 162 17.00 -3.56 9.46
CA ILE A 162 16.80 -3.27 8.03
C ILE A 162 15.33 -3.46 7.63
N VAL A 163 14.71 -4.56 8.04
CA VAL A 163 13.29 -4.82 7.78
C VAL A 163 12.42 -3.77 8.46
N LEU A 164 12.69 -3.44 9.72
CA LEU A 164 11.92 -2.46 10.49
C LEU A 164 11.99 -1.06 9.85
N THR A 165 13.18 -0.61 9.45
CA THR A 165 13.38 0.72 8.87
C THR A 165 12.97 0.82 7.41
N GLY A 166 12.92 -0.29 6.67
CA GLY A 166 12.40 -0.32 5.31
C GLY A 166 10.88 -0.47 5.25
N VAL A 167 10.34 -1.50 5.90
CA VAL A 167 8.94 -1.94 5.69
C VAL A 167 7.96 -1.07 6.44
N LEU A 168 8.29 -0.71 7.69
CA LEU A 168 7.36 -0.02 8.58
C LEU A 168 6.97 1.38 8.05
N PRO A 169 7.90 2.22 7.56
CA PRO A 169 7.52 3.50 6.97
C PRO A 169 6.66 3.32 5.72
N GLY A 170 6.97 2.32 4.88
CA GLY A 170 6.20 2.01 3.67
C GLY A 170 4.76 1.60 3.99
N THR A 171 4.56 0.69 4.95
CA THR A 171 3.22 0.25 5.35
C THR A 171 2.42 1.39 6.00
N LEU A 172 3.06 2.20 6.85
CA LEU A 172 2.41 3.35 7.48
C LEU A 172 1.99 4.40 6.45
N MET A 173 2.86 4.75 5.52
CA MET A 173 2.60 5.78 4.51
C MET A 173 1.53 5.40 3.48
N VAL A 174 1.09 4.14 3.43
CA VAL A 174 0.05 3.67 2.50
C VAL A 174 -1.21 3.21 3.24
N ALA A 175 -1.07 2.34 4.25
CA ALA A 175 -2.22 1.76 4.95
C ALA A 175 -2.94 2.77 5.85
N LEU A 176 -2.21 3.68 6.51
CA LEU A 176 -2.79 4.71 7.35
C LEU A 176 -3.64 5.71 6.53
N PRO A 177 -3.13 6.36 5.47
CA PRO A 177 -3.96 7.28 4.68
C PRO A 177 -5.12 6.55 3.99
N PHE A 178 -4.96 5.30 3.57
CA PHE A 178 -6.05 4.48 3.04
C PHE A 178 -7.21 4.35 4.03
N LEU A 179 -6.95 3.86 5.25
CA LEU A 179 -8.00 3.64 6.24
C LEU A 179 -8.60 4.95 6.79
N LEU A 180 -7.77 5.98 6.98
CA LEU A 180 -8.24 7.29 7.43
C LEU A 180 -9.13 7.97 6.38
N ALA A 181 -8.80 7.85 5.09
CA ALA A 181 -9.64 8.40 4.02
C ALA A 181 -11.00 7.70 3.95
N ILE A 182 -11.05 6.37 4.10
CA ILE A 182 -12.32 5.64 4.21
C ILE A 182 -13.09 6.13 5.44
N GLN A 183 -12.44 6.26 6.59
CA GLN A 183 -13.08 6.70 7.83
C GLN A 183 -13.70 8.09 7.70
N TYR A 184 -12.94 9.03 7.15
CA TYR A 184 -13.41 10.39 6.93
C TYR A 184 -14.61 10.42 5.97
N ALA A 185 -14.52 9.71 4.84
CA ALA A 185 -15.58 9.65 3.85
C ALA A 185 -16.87 8.99 4.38
N VAL A 186 -16.75 7.94 5.20
CA VAL A 186 -17.90 7.32 5.88
C VAL A 186 -18.58 8.32 6.81
N ARG A 187 -17.82 9.04 7.63
CA ARG A 187 -18.38 10.03 8.57
C ARG A 187 -19.11 11.15 7.83
N LEU A 188 -18.53 11.64 6.73
CA LEU A 188 -19.13 12.70 5.93
C LEU A 188 -20.46 12.27 5.30
N ARG A 189 -20.56 11.01 4.83
CA ARG A 189 -21.81 10.44 4.32
C ARG A 189 -22.87 10.28 5.40
N CYS A 190 -22.50 9.75 6.57
CA CYS A 190 -23.45 9.59 7.66
C CYS A 190 -23.96 10.92 8.21
N ALA A 191 -23.12 11.96 8.26
CA ALA A 191 -23.52 13.30 8.67
C ALA A 191 -24.50 13.94 7.66
N GLY A 192 -24.19 13.89 6.36
CA GLY A 192 -25.06 14.48 5.32
C GLY A 192 -26.44 13.80 5.21
N ASN A 193 -26.53 12.51 5.50
CA ASN A 193 -27.82 11.80 5.52
C ASN A 193 -28.66 12.13 6.77
N ALA A 194 -28.04 12.56 7.87
CA ALA A 194 -28.76 12.94 9.09
C ALA A 194 -29.41 14.33 8.99
N GLU A 195 -28.93 15.18 8.09
CA GLU A 195 -29.51 16.51 7.82
C GLU A 195 -30.63 16.48 6.77
N ALA A 196 -30.83 15.35 6.08
CA ALA A 196 -31.77 15.19 4.96
C ALA A 196 -33.05 14.43 5.31
N GLY A 197 -33.24 14.00 6.57
CA GLY A 197 -34.42 13.30 7.07
C GLY A 197 -35.08 14.04 8.22
#